data_AF-A0A2N6K9M0-F1
#
_entry.id   AF-A0A2N6K9M0-F1
#
_cell.length_a   1.000
_cell.length_b   1.000
_cell.length_c   1.000
_cell.angle_alpha   90.00
_cell.angle_beta   90.00
_cell.angle_gamma   90.00
#
_symmetry.space_group_name_H-M   'P 1'
#
loop_
_entity.id
_entity.type
_entity.pdbx_description
1 polymer ?
#
loop_
_entity_poly.entity_id
_entity_poly.type
_entity_poly.pdbx_seq_one_letter_code
_entity_poly.pdbx_strand_id
1 'polypeptide(L)'
;FMSVDTLGLVLRVLVTAANVGEPEGGKQVLQQVKQSNQKISRLTTIWVDGGFDGEPFMQWVMNFCRWIVQVVLRSQEAKGFVLLKKRWVVERTFGWLMGCRRLVRDYELLPETSETFIYLAMIRIMVRRLA
;
A
#
# COMPACT_ATOMS: atom_id res chain seq x y z
N PHE A 1 5.71 -2.97 2.28
CA PHE A 1 4.48 -2.94 1.45
C PHE A 1 3.36 -2.22 2.19
N MET A 2 2.57 -1.41 1.48
CA MET A 2 1.46 -0.64 2.08
C MET A 2 0.26 -0.65 1.13
N SER A 3 -0.92 -0.90 1.68
CA SER A 3 -2.19 -0.75 0.99
C SER A 3 -2.99 0.38 1.61
N VAL A 4 -3.60 1.20 0.77
CA VAL A 4 -4.41 2.35 1.18
C VAL A 4 -5.71 2.38 0.40
N ASP A 5 -6.73 3.04 0.96
CA ASP A 5 -7.96 3.34 0.25
C ASP A 5 -7.80 4.53 -0.72
N THR A 6 -8.88 4.94 -1.38
CA THR A 6 -8.87 6.06 -2.33
C THR A 6 -8.63 7.43 -1.67
N LEU A 7 -8.80 7.53 -0.35
CA LEU A 7 -8.50 8.72 0.45
C LEU A 7 -7.04 8.74 0.93
N GLY A 8 -6.32 7.63 0.78
CA GLY A 8 -4.95 7.45 1.29
C GLY A 8 -4.90 7.01 2.75
N LEU A 9 -6.01 6.50 3.30
CA LEU A 9 -6.03 5.90 4.62
C LEU A 9 -5.47 4.48 4.55
N VAL A 10 -4.59 4.12 5.48
CA VAL A 10 -3.93 2.82 5.50
C VAL A 10 -4.94 1.72 5.81
N LEU A 11 -4.99 0.71 4.94
CA LEU A 11 -5.73 -0.53 5.15
C LEU A 11 -4.82 -1.57 5.82
N ARG A 12 -3.60 -1.73 5.29
CA ARG A 12 -2.59 -2.65 5.84
C ARG A 12 -1.18 -2.19 5.49
N VAL A 13 -0.26 -2.44 6.41
CA VAL A 13 1.19 -2.31 6.22
C VAL A 13 1.81 -3.66 6.52
N LEU A 14 2.84 -3.99 5.75
CA LEU A 14 3.70 -5.13 5.97
C LEU A 14 5.15 -4.68 5.79
N VAL A 15 5.95 -4.77 6.83
CA VAL A 15 7.39 -4.53 6.81
C VAL A 15 8.07 -5.87 6.62
N THR A 16 8.90 -5.98 5.58
CA THR A 16 9.62 -7.20 5.23
C THR A 16 11.11 -6.94 5.16
N ALA A 17 11.89 -8.02 5.18
CA ALA A 17 13.29 -7.95 4.80
C ALA A 17 13.46 -7.45 3.36
N ALA A 18 14.60 -6.81 3.08
CA ALA A 18 14.88 -6.17 1.79
C ALA A 18 15.07 -7.16 0.62
N ASN A 19 15.26 -8.46 0.91
CA ASN A 19 15.38 -9.51 -0.10
C ASN A 19 14.02 -10.05 -0.58
N VAL A 20 12.91 -9.58 -0.03
CA VAL A 20 11.57 -9.97 -0.46
C VAL A 20 11.20 -9.17 -1.71
N GLY A 21 11.04 -9.89 -2.83
CA GLY A 21 10.62 -9.28 -4.09
C GLY A 21 9.20 -8.71 -4.04
N GLU A 22 8.92 -7.76 -4.92
CA GLU A 22 7.63 -7.05 -4.98
C GLU A 22 6.42 -7.99 -5.10
N PRO A 23 6.39 -8.97 -6.04
CA PRO A 23 5.24 -9.86 -6.16
C PRO A 23 4.94 -10.64 -4.88
N GLU A 24 5.97 -11.14 -4.20
CA GLU A 24 5.80 -11.96 -3.00
C GLU A 24 5.35 -11.12 -1.80
N GLY A 25 5.97 -9.96 -1.57
CA GLY A 25 5.52 -9.05 -0.51
C GLY A 25 4.13 -8.45 -0.78
N GLY A 26 3.79 -8.21 -2.05
CA GLY A 26 2.46 -7.83 -2.50
C GLY A 26 1.40 -8.88 -2.17
N LYS A 27 1.68 -10.17 -2.45
CA LYS A 27 0.79 -11.27 -2.08
C LYS A 27 0.56 -11.33 -0.59
N GLN A 28 1.62 -11.23 0.21
CA GLN A 28 1.53 -11.28 1.67
C GLN A 28 0.66 -10.14 2.24
N VAL A 29 0.85 -8.90 1.80
CA VAL A 29 0.02 -7.78 2.30
C VAL A 29 -1.45 -7.93 1.85
N LEU A 30 -1.70 -8.34 0.61
CA LEU A 30 -3.07 -8.54 0.10
C LEU A 30 -3.79 -9.72 0.76
N GLN A 31 -3.06 -10.77 1.09
CA GLN A 31 -3.58 -11.89 1.88
C GLN A 31 -4.04 -11.40 3.26
N GLN A 32 -3.23 -10.58 3.94
CA GLN A 32 -3.60 -10.00 5.24
C GLN A 32 -4.81 -9.06 5.13
N VAL A 33 -4.89 -8.26 4.06
CA VAL A 33 -6.08 -7.42 3.77
C VAL A 33 -7.31 -8.30 3.62
N LYS A 34 -7.23 -9.38 2.82
CA LYS A 34 -8.35 -10.31 2.56
C LYS A 34 -8.80 -11.05 3.82
N GLN A 35 -7.85 -11.43 4.68
CA GLN A 35 -8.11 -12.16 5.92
C GLN A 35 -8.53 -11.25 7.09
N SER A 36 -8.39 -9.93 6.97
CA SER A 36 -8.77 -9.02 8.05
C SER A 36 -10.28 -9.08 8.33
N ASN A 37 -10.64 -9.20 9.61
CA ASN A 37 -12.04 -9.31 10.07
C ASN A 37 -12.86 -8.02 9.85
N GLN A 38 -12.23 -6.92 9.44
CA GLN A 38 -12.96 -5.76 8.93
C GLN A 38 -13.51 -6.12 7.56
N LYS A 39 -14.84 -6.11 7.40
CA LYS A 39 -15.49 -6.48 6.14
C LYS A 39 -15.14 -5.49 5.03
N ILE A 40 -13.98 -5.66 4.39
CA ILE A 40 -13.63 -5.02 3.12
C ILE A 40 -14.36 -5.72 1.97
N SER A 41 -15.63 -6.08 2.18
CA SER A 41 -16.45 -6.85 1.24
C SER A 41 -16.73 -6.09 -0.06
N ARG A 42 -16.56 -4.77 -0.02
CA ARG A 42 -16.75 -3.87 -1.17
C ARG A 42 -15.48 -3.66 -2.00
N LEU A 43 -14.34 -4.21 -1.58
CA LEU A 43 -13.11 -4.10 -2.37
C LEU A 43 -13.19 -5.06 -3.55
N THR A 44 -13.18 -4.49 -4.75
CA THR A 44 -13.25 -5.23 -6.02
C THR A 44 -12.04 -4.99 -6.90
N THR A 45 -11.35 -3.86 -6.73
CA THR A 45 -10.28 -3.41 -7.63
C THR A 45 -9.12 -2.87 -6.81
N ILE A 46 -7.90 -3.29 -7.16
CA ILE A 46 -6.67 -2.76 -6.60
C ILE A 46 -5.85 -2.10 -7.70
N TRP A 47 -5.21 -0.99 -7.36
CA TRP A 47 -4.23 -0.33 -8.21
C TRP A 47 -2.83 -0.68 -7.72
N VAL A 48 -1.96 -1.05 -8.64
CA VAL A 48 -0.55 -1.37 -8.37
C VAL A 48 0.35 -0.58 -9.31
N ASP A 49 1.62 -0.40 -8.96
CA ASP A 49 2.58 0.19 -9.88
C ASP A 49 3.14 -0.86 -10.86
N GLY A 50 4.06 -0.43 -11.73
CA GLY A 50 4.67 -1.30 -12.74
C GLY A 50 5.48 -2.47 -12.18
N GLY A 51 5.84 -2.49 -10.88
CA GLY A 51 6.54 -3.62 -10.26
C GLY A 51 5.69 -4.89 -10.11
N PHE A 52 4.38 -4.77 -10.33
CA PHE A 52 3.40 -5.84 -10.17
C PHE A 52 2.70 -6.21 -11.49
N ASP A 53 3.33 -5.92 -12.64
CA ASP A 53 2.77 -6.16 -13.97
C ASP A 53 2.86 -7.64 -14.43
N GLY A 54 3.54 -8.50 -13.67
CA GLY A 54 3.70 -9.91 -13.97
C GLY A 54 2.38 -10.70 -13.93
N GLU A 55 2.15 -11.48 -14.99
CA GLU A 55 0.96 -12.35 -15.13
C GLU A 55 0.73 -13.29 -13.94
N PRO A 56 1.75 -13.96 -13.34
CA PRO A 56 1.54 -14.82 -12.19
C PRO A 56 0.98 -14.09 -10.95
N PHE A 57 1.38 -12.83 -10.75
CA PHE A 57 0.86 -12.02 -9.65
C PHE A 57 -0.61 -11.67 -9.89
N MET A 58 -0.95 -11.23 -11.10
CA MET A 58 -2.32 -10.89 -11.48
C MET A 58 -3.26 -12.10 -11.34
N GLN A 59 -2.85 -13.26 -11.86
CA GLN A 59 -3.61 -14.50 -11.72
C GLN A 59 -3.84 -14.87 -10.26
N TRP A 60 -2.81 -14.76 -9.41
CA TRP A 60 -2.95 -15.05 -7.99
C TRP A 60 -3.97 -14.14 -7.31
N VAL A 61 -3.94 -12.82 -7.57
CA VAL A 61 -4.89 -11.87 -6.99
C VAL A 61 -6.33 -12.18 -7.44
N MET A 62 -6.51 -12.48 -8.73
CA MET A 62 -7.83 -12.84 -9.27
C MET A 62 -8.36 -14.14 -8.66
N ASN A 63 -7.50 -15.16 -8.49
CA ASN A 63 -7.92 -16.47 -8.00
C ASN A 63 -8.16 -16.50 -6.49
N PHE A 64 -7.24 -15.92 -5.71
CA PHE A 64 -7.27 -15.94 -4.25
C PHE A 64 -8.11 -14.79 -3.67
N CYS A 65 -7.81 -13.55 -4.05
CA CYS A 65 -8.48 -12.38 -3.49
C CYS A 65 -9.84 -12.12 -4.14
N ARG A 66 -10.05 -12.59 -5.37
CA ARG A 66 -11.23 -12.28 -6.22
C ARG A 66 -11.33 -10.77 -6.52
N TRP A 67 -10.18 -10.14 -6.75
CA TRP A 67 -10.07 -8.72 -7.09
C TRP A 67 -9.49 -8.53 -8.49
N ILE A 68 -9.81 -7.39 -9.10
CA ILE A 68 -9.26 -6.92 -10.37
C ILE A 68 -7.97 -6.14 -10.09
N VAL A 69 -6.89 -6.47 -10.78
CA VAL A 69 -5.63 -5.73 -10.72
C VAL A 69 -5.59 -4.71 -11.85
N GLN A 70 -5.34 -3.44 -11.52
CA GLN A 70 -5.08 -2.38 -12.49
C GLN A 70 -3.66 -1.86 -12.29
N VAL A 71 -2.79 -2.14 -13.25
CA VAL A 71 -1.41 -1.65 -13.26
C VAL A 71 -1.41 -0.20 -13.73
N VAL A 72 -0.86 0.70 -12.91
CA VAL A 72 -0.76 2.12 -13.21
C VAL A 72 0.59 2.39 -13.86
N LEU A 73 0.61 2.33 -15.19
CA LEU A 73 1.79 2.58 -16.00
C LEU A 73 1.85 4.04 -16.46
N ARG A 74 3.08 4.53 -16.66
CA ARG A 74 3.34 5.78 -17.36
C ARG A 74 3.22 5.55 -18.86
N SER A 75 2.60 6.49 -19.58
CA SER A 75 2.61 6.48 -21.05
C SER A 75 4.05 6.55 -21.58
N GLN A 76 4.40 5.70 -22.54
CA GLN A 76 5.74 5.67 -23.14
C GLN A 76 6.08 6.97 -23.87
N GLU A 77 5.07 7.69 -24.36
CA GLU A 77 5.22 8.95 -25.10
C GLU A 77 5.35 10.17 -24.18
N ALA A 78 5.09 10.01 -22.88
CA ALA A 78 5.14 11.11 -21.93
C ALA A 78 6.58 11.61 -21.73
N LYS A 79 6.83 12.88 -22.03
CA LYS A 79 8.10 13.58 -21.73
C LYS A 79 8.02 14.29 -20.39
N GLY A 80 9.12 14.28 -19.62
CA GLY A 80 9.20 14.94 -18.31
C GLY A 80 8.49 14.19 -17.18
N PHE A 81 8.16 14.89 -16.09
CA PHE A 81 7.41 14.34 -14.97
C PHE A 81 5.91 14.33 -15.30
N VAL A 82 5.26 13.17 -15.18
CA VAL A 82 3.81 13.04 -15.35
C VAL A 82 3.20 12.46 -14.09
N LEU A 83 2.23 13.19 -13.55
CA LEU A 83 1.50 12.76 -12.37
C LEU A 83 0.57 11.58 -12.71
N LEU A 84 0.88 10.43 -12.13
CA LEU A 84 0.00 9.25 -12.18
C LEU A 84 -1.06 9.36 -11.08
N LYS A 85 -2.27 9.80 -11.45
CA LYS A 85 -3.36 10.16 -10.52
C LYS A 85 -3.63 9.13 -9.41
N LYS A 86 -3.55 7.83 -9.72
CA LYS A 86 -3.80 6.75 -8.75
C LYS A 86 -2.60 6.45 -7.85
N ARG A 87 -1.38 6.53 -8.40
CA ARG A 87 -0.12 6.34 -7.64
C ARG A 87 0.09 7.44 -6.59
N TRP A 88 -0.30 8.67 -6.93
CA TRP A 88 -0.19 9.83 -6.05
C TRP A 88 -0.89 9.65 -4.69
N VAL A 89 -1.93 8.81 -4.61
CA VAL A 89 -2.65 8.58 -3.35
C VAL A 89 -1.72 7.97 -2.30
N VAL A 90 -0.95 6.96 -2.68
CA VAL A 90 0.02 6.29 -1.80
C VAL A 90 1.21 7.21 -1.49
N GLU A 91 1.72 7.91 -2.51
CA GLU A 91 2.84 8.85 -2.34
C GLU A 91 2.48 9.99 -1.37
N ARG A 92 1.25 10.49 -1.44
CA ARG A 92 0.71 11.47 -0.49
C ARG A 92 0.61 10.90 0.93
N THR A 93 0.19 9.64 1.08
CA THR A 93 0.19 8.96 2.38
C THR A 93 1.59 8.89 2.96
N PHE A 94 2.60 8.52 2.16
CA PHE A 94 3.99 8.59 2.61
C PHE A 94 4.41 10.02 2.99
N GLY A 95 4.00 11.04 2.22
CA GLY A 95 4.22 12.44 2.58
C GLY A 95 3.66 12.82 3.96
N TRP A 96 2.47 12.35 4.31
CA TRP A 96 1.91 12.56 5.65
C TRP A 96 2.70 11.84 6.74
N LEU A 97 3.09 10.58 6.49
CA LEU A 97 3.86 9.78 7.43
C LEU A 97 5.26 10.36 7.67
N MET A 98 5.90 10.93 6.65
CA MET A 98 7.19 11.62 6.78
C MET A 98 7.12 12.86 7.68
N GLY A 99 5.93 13.46 7.85
CA GLY A 99 5.70 14.52 8.84
C GLY A 99 5.78 14.03 10.29
N CYS A 100 5.70 12.72 10.53
CA CYS A 100 5.94 12.12 11.83
C CYS A 100 7.43 11.81 12.00
N ARG A 101 8.14 12.66 12.77
CA ARG A 101 9.59 12.52 13.04
C ARG A 101 10.02 11.09 13.43
N ARG A 102 9.16 10.36 14.13
CA ARG A 102 9.42 8.98 14.57
C ARG A 102 9.58 7.97 13.43
N LEU A 103 8.98 8.24 12.27
CA LEU A 103 8.98 7.37 11.09
C LEU A 103 10.07 7.72 10.07
N VAL A 104 10.81 8.81 10.28
CA VAL A 104 11.84 9.28 9.33
C VAL A 104 13.00 8.29 9.20
N ARG A 105 13.29 7.54 10.25
CA ARG A 105 14.24 6.44 10.26
C ARG A 105 13.64 5.26 10.99
N ASP A 106 13.94 4.06 10.48
CA ASP A 106 13.59 2.84 11.17
C ASP A 106 14.58 2.64 12.33
N TYR A 107 14.09 2.79 13.55
CA TYR A 107 14.84 2.57 14.78
C TYR A 107 14.45 1.25 15.44
N GLU A 108 13.44 0.55 14.92
CA GLU A 108 12.92 -0.64 15.57
C GLU A 108 13.75 -1.85 15.19
N LEU A 109 13.84 -2.78 16.13
CA LEU A 109 14.44 -4.09 15.88
C LEU A 109 13.45 -5.04 15.18
N LEU A 110 12.17 -4.91 15.52
CA LEU A 110 11.11 -5.82 15.09
C LEU A 110 10.20 -5.14 14.05
N PRO A 111 9.97 -5.75 12.87
CA PRO A 111 9.08 -5.24 11.83
C PRO A 111 7.68 -4.86 12.34
N GLU A 112 7.14 -5.65 13.27
CA GLU A 112 5.82 -5.45 13.87
C GLU A 112 5.76 -4.13 14.66
N THR A 113 6.87 -3.71 15.25
CA THR A 113 6.96 -2.44 15.98
C THR A 113 6.97 -1.27 15.00
N SER A 114 7.71 -1.39 13.89
CA SER A 114 7.72 -0.37 12.82
C SER A 114 6.33 -0.22 12.20
N GLU A 115 5.65 -1.33 11.91
CA GLU A 115 4.25 -1.34 11.45
C GLU A 115 3.32 -0.64 12.46
N THR A 116 3.47 -0.94 13.75
CA THR A 116 2.65 -0.34 14.83
C THR A 116 2.80 1.18 14.86
N PHE A 117 4.02 1.71 14.73
CA PHE A 117 4.24 3.16 14.68
C PHE A 117 3.58 3.80 13.45
N ILE A 118 3.55 3.11 12.30
CA ILE A 118 2.85 3.60 11.10
C ILE A 118 1.33 3.66 11.35
N TYR A 119 0.76 2.63 11.98
CA TYR A 119 -0.67 2.66 12.35
C TYR A 119 -0.98 3.77 13.35
N LEU A 120 -0.13 3.99 14.37
CA LEU A 120 -0.29 5.10 15.34
C LEU A 120 -0.27 6.46 14.65
N ALA A 121 0.65 6.68 13.71
CA ALA A 121 0.70 7.91 12.92
C ALA A 121 -0.58 8.10 12.10
N MET A 122 -1.09 7.02 11.47
CA MET A 122 -2.33 7.09 10.70
C MET A 122 -3.55 7.37 11.59
N ILE A 123 -3.66 6.75 12.77
CA ILE A 123 -4.71 7.04 13.75
C ILE A 123 -4.72 8.52 14.12
N ARG A 124 -3.55 9.10 14.44
CA ARG A 124 -3.43 10.53 14.74
C ARG A 124 -3.90 11.41 13.57
N ILE A 125 -3.55 11.05 12.33
CA ILE A 125 -4.00 11.77 11.12
C ILE A 125 -5.52 11.67 10.97
N MET A 126 -6.09 10.48 11.10
CA MET A 126 -7.53 10.24 10.95
C MET A 126 -8.33 11.00 12.01
N VAL A 127 -7.91 10.95 13.28
CA VAL A 127 -8.57 11.68 14.37
C VAL A 127 -8.59 13.18 14.12
N ARG A 128 -7.49 13.75 13.60
CA ARG A 128 -7.40 15.18 13.24
C ARG A 128 -8.28 15.60 12.07
N ARG A 129 -8.78 14.65 11.27
CA ARG A 129 -9.66 14.94 10.12
C ARG A 129 -11.15 14.83 10.45
N LEU A 130 -11.48 14.24 11.60
CA LEU A 130 -12.86 14.08 12.05
C LEU A 130 -13.42 15.35 12.72
N ALA A 131 -12.55 16.28 13.10
CA ALA A 131 -12.87 17.53 13.79
C ALA A 131 -12.45 18.74 12.95
#